data_AF-A0A7S0LIV7-F1
#
_entry.id   AF-A0A7S0LIV7-F1
#
_cell.length_a   1.000
_cell.length_b   1.000
_cell.length_c   1.000
_cell.angle_alpha   90.00
_cell.angle_beta   90.00
_cell.angle_gamma   90.00
#
_symmetry.space_group_name_H-M   'P 1'
#
loop_
_entity.id
_entity.type
_entity.pdbx_description
1 polymer ?
#
loop_
_entity_poly.entity_id
_entity_poly.type
_entity_poly.pdbx_seq_one_letter_code
_entity_poly.pdbx_strand_id
1 'polypeptide(L)'
;AEGAAGAHNAISAVLLQYSGFYLMPCLMPPLVNTAYFLSFGKYALEAMLLNEFGTVPYGTDWNLYNMQSIDPTFTRWTNLLVLLGYPLLFHLLALVSSFLQTRPASDWAR
;
A
#
# COMPACT_ATOMS: atom_id res chain seq x y z
N ALA A 1 6.51 24.67 -3.26
CA ALA A 1 6.18 23.65 -2.24
C ALA A 1 4.74 23.13 -2.36
N GLU A 2 3.77 23.96 -2.77
CA GLU A 2 2.34 23.57 -2.84
C GLU A 2 2.03 22.39 -3.76
N GLY A 3 2.75 22.23 -4.88
CA GLY A 3 2.52 21.11 -5.82
C GLY A 3 2.89 19.73 -5.26
N ALA A 4 3.95 19.62 -4.46
CA ALA A 4 4.41 18.34 -3.93
C ALA A 4 3.49 17.79 -2.83
N ALA A 5 3.04 18.67 -1.92
CA ALA A 5 2.07 18.33 -0.90
C ALA A 5 0.70 17.96 -1.50
N GLY A 6 0.26 18.70 -2.53
CA GLY A 6 -0.96 18.39 -3.27
C GLY A 6 -0.90 17.03 -3.97
N ALA A 7 0.20 16.74 -4.67
CA ALA A 7 0.42 15.45 -5.32
C ALA A 7 0.48 14.30 -4.30
N HIS A 8 1.19 14.47 -3.19
CA HIS A 8 1.24 13.50 -2.10
C HIS A 8 -0.15 13.17 -1.56
N ASN A 9 -0.96 14.20 -1.29
CA ASN A 9 -2.31 14.02 -0.75
C ASN A 9 -3.23 13.33 -1.76
N ALA A 10 -3.15 13.67 -3.05
CA ALA A 10 -3.93 13.03 -4.11
C ALA A 10 -3.55 11.54 -4.25
N ILE A 11 -2.24 11.22 -4.29
CA ILE A 11 -1.75 9.84 -4.36
C ILE A 11 -2.20 9.06 -3.13
N SER A 12 -2.06 9.64 -1.94
CA SER A 12 -2.46 9.00 -0.68
C SER A 12 -3.97 8.73 -0.65
N ALA A 13 -4.79 9.69 -1.06
CA ALA A 13 -6.24 9.54 -1.11
C ALA A 13 -6.66 8.41 -2.07
N VAL A 14 -6.08 8.37 -3.27
CA VAL A 14 -6.37 7.30 -4.25
C VAL A 14 -5.95 5.94 -3.72
N LEU A 15 -4.74 5.81 -3.16
CA LEU A 15 -4.28 4.53 -2.62
C LEU A 15 -5.13 4.08 -1.43
N LEU A 16 -5.54 4.98 -0.54
CA LEU A 16 -6.45 4.66 0.56
C LEU A 16 -7.84 4.20 0.09
N GLN A 17 -8.33 4.71 -1.04
CA GLN A 17 -9.59 4.25 -1.63
C GLN A 17 -9.53 2.75 -1.98
N TYR A 18 -8.36 2.28 -2.42
CA TYR A 18 -8.07 0.88 -2.73
C TYR A 18 -7.49 0.10 -1.54
N SER A 19 -7.78 0.50 -0.31
CA SER A 19 -7.33 -0.23 0.89
C SER A 19 -8.10 -1.53 1.17
N GLY A 20 -9.22 -1.75 0.48
CA GLY A 20 -10.16 -2.83 0.81
C GLY A 20 -11.27 -2.42 1.78
N PHE A 21 -11.17 -1.23 2.40
CA PHE A 21 -12.16 -0.74 3.37
C PHE A 21 -13.51 -0.39 2.73
N TYR A 22 -13.50 0.38 1.63
CA TYR A 22 -14.72 0.84 0.97
C TYR A 22 -15.30 -0.18 -0.03
N LEU A 23 -14.43 -0.96 -0.66
CA LEU A 23 -14.78 -1.98 -1.62
C LEU A 23 -13.86 -3.18 -1.38
N MET A 24 -14.46 -4.34 -1.13
CA MET A 24 -13.70 -5.56 -0.88
C MET A 24 -12.96 -6.01 -2.15
N PRO A 25 -11.75 -6.59 -2.03
CA PRO A 25 -10.95 -7.02 -3.18
C PRO A 25 -11.66 -7.99 -4.12
N CYS A 26 -12.45 -8.91 -3.57
CA CYS A 26 -13.20 -9.90 -4.36
C CYS A 26 -14.32 -9.29 -5.22
N LEU A 27 -14.74 -8.07 -4.90
CA LEU A 27 -15.74 -7.32 -5.67
C LEU A 27 -15.10 -6.40 -6.71
N MET A 28 -13.77 -6.24 -6.70
CA MET A 28 -13.07 -5.42 -7.66
C MET A 28 -12.86 -6.17 -8.97
N PRO A 29 -13.11 -5.55 -10.14
CA PRO A 29 -12.71 -6.14 -11.42
C PRO A 29 -11.17 -6.28 -11.49
N PRO A 30 -10.62 -7.26 -12.22
CA PRO A 30 -9.19 -7.61 -12.16
C PRO A 30 -8.22 -6.44 -12.38
N LEU A 31 -8.53 -5.53 -13.30
CA LEU A 31 -7.71 -4.35 -13.58
C LEU A 31 -7.64 -3.39 -12.38
N VAL A 32 -8.77 -3.22 -11.69
CA VAL A 32 -8.88 -2.35 -10.51
C VAL A 32 -8.23 -3.01 -9.30
N ASN A 33 -8.30 -4.34 -9.21
CA ASN A 33 -7.64 -5.11 -8.17
C ASN A 33 -6.11 -4.94 -8.19
N THR A 34 -5.50 -4.58 -9.32
CA THR A 34 -4.06 -4.22 -9.34
C THR A 34 -3.76 -3.03 -8.42
N ALA A 35 -4.65 -2.02 -8.36
CA ALA A 35 -4.47 -0.87 -7.48
C ALA A 35 -4.58 -1.24 -5.99
N TYR A 36 -5.34 -2.29 -5.67
CA TYR A 36 -5.39 -2.86 -4.32
C TYR A 36 -4.01 -3.40 -3.87
N PHE A 37 -3.32 -4.16 -4.71
CA PHE A 37 -1.99 -4.68 -4.39
C PHE A 37 -0.89 -3.60 -4.32
N LEU A 38 -1.08 -2.47 -4.99
CA LEU A 38 -0.14 -1.33 -4.93
C LEU A 38 -0.43 -0.37 -3.78
N SER A 39 -1.58 -0.49 -3.13
CA SER A 39 -1.98 0.39 -2.03
C SER A 39 -1.22 0.07 -0.75
N PHE A 40 -0.52 1.05 -0.18
CA PHE A 40 -0.04 0.95 1.20
C PHE A 40 -1.22 0.82 2.19
N GLY A 41 -2.38 1.39 1.83
CA GLY A 41 -3.60 1.33 2.63
C GLY A 41 -4.10 -0.11 2.83
N LYS A 42 -3.96 -0.98 1.82
CA LYS A 42 -4.24 -2.41 1.93
C LYS A 42 -3.45 -3.02 3.09
N TYR A 43 -2.13 -2.89 3.03
CA TYR A 43 -1.25 -3.53 4.00
C TYR A 43 -1.46 -2.98 5.41
N ALA A 44 -1.75 -1.68 5.54
CA ALA A 44 -2.11 -1.08 6.82
C ALA A 44 -3.42 -1.63 7.38
N LEU A 45 -4.47 -1.66 6.56
CA LEU A 45 -5.78 -2.15 6.99
C LEU A 45 -5.74 -3.63 7.36
N GLU A 46 -5.17 -4.48 6.50
CA GLU A 46 -5.05 -5.91 6.76
C GLU A 46 -4.22 -6.18 8.02
N ALA A 47 -3.11 -5.45 8.24
CA ALA A 47 -2.32 -5.59 9.46
C ALA A 47 -3.12 -5.20 10.72
N MET A 48 -3.90 -4.12 10.66
CA MET A 48 -4.78 -3.72 11.76
C MET A 48 -5.87 -4.75 12.04
N LEU A 49 -6.54 -5.25 10.99
CA LEU A 49 -7.58 -6.27 11.10
C LEU A 49 -7.02 -7.59 11.66
N LEU A 50 -5.88 -8.05 11.17
CA LEU A 50 -5.21 -9.25 11.69
C LEU A 50 -4.71 -9.05 13.12
N ASN A 51 -4.34 -7.84 13.52
CA ASN A 51 -3.92 -7.55 14.88
C ASN A 51 -5.09 -7.53 15.87
N GLU A 52 -6.20 -6.90 15.49
CA GLU A 52 -7.40 -6.78 16.33
C GLU A 52 -8.18 -8.10 16.39
N PHE A 53 -8.32 -8.75 15.24
CA PHE A 53 -9.28 -9.82 15.07
C PHE A 53 -8.68 -11.19 14.75
N GLY A 54 -7.38 -11.26 14.45
CA GLY A 54 -6.74 -12.51 14.04
C GLY A 54 -6.67 -13.58 15.13
N THR A 55 -6.84 -13.22 16.40
CA THR A 55 -6.80 -14.15 17.54
C THR A 55 -8.14 -14.30 18.26
N VAL A 56 -9.19 -13.59 17.81
CA VAL A 56 -10.48 -13.56 18.51
C VAL A 56 -11.43 -14.55 17.83
N PRO A 57 -12.01 -15.52 18.57
CA PRO A 57 -13.05 -16.38 18.04
C PRO A 57 -14.34 -15.59 17.96
N TYR A 58 -14.53 -14.84 16.89
CA TYR A 58 -15.87 -14.40 16.52
C TYR A 58 -16.68 -15.63 16.09
N GLY A 59 -18.00 -15.58 16.29
CA GLY A 59 -18.89 -16.74 16.14
C GLY A 59 -18.71 -17.51 14.83
N THR A 60 -19.31 -18.69 14.74
CA THR A 60 -19.08 -19.71 13.68
C THR A 60 -19.11 -19.21 12.22
N ASP A 61 -19.73 -18.06 11.96
CA ASP A 61 -19.90 -17.48 10.62
C ASP A 61 -18.93 -16.33 10.29
N TRP A 62 -18.16 -15.83 11.26
CA TRP A 62 -17.25 -14.70 11.04
C TRP A 62 -15.83 -15.19 10.79
N ASN A 63 -15.47 -15.27 9.51
CA ASN A 63 -14.10 -15.54 9.07
C ASN A 63 -13.54 -14.30 8.36
N LEU A 64 -12.58 -13.64 9.02
CA LEU A 64 -11.90 -12.45 8.51
C LEU A 64 -11.34 -12.65 7.09
N TYR A 65 -10.74 -13.81 6.82
CA TYR A 65 -10.14 -14.11 5.51
C TYR A 65 -11.20 -14.16 4.40
N ASN A 66 -12.36 -14.77 4.68
CA ASN A 66 -13.43 -14.89 3.69
C ASN A 66 -14.21 -13.56 3.53
N MET A 67 -14.52 -12.90 4.65
CA MET A 67 -15.33 -11.68 4.65
C MET A 67 -14.57 -10.43 4.20
N GLN A 68 -13.26 -10.37 4.35
CA GLN A 68 -12.44 -9.25 3.87
C GLN A 68 -11.57 -9.64 2.67
N SER A 69 -11.65 -10.89 2.22
CA SER A 69 -10.82 -11.43 1.12
C SER A 69 -9.32 -11.24 1.36
N ILE A 70 -8.92 -11.34 2.63
CA ILE A 70 -7.51 -11.27 3.04
C ILE A 70 -6.87 -12.61 2.70
N ASP A 71 -5.70 -12.57 2.07
CA ASP A 71 -4.95 -13.77 1.77
C ASP A 71 -4.44 -14.40 3.08
N PRO A 72 -4.78 -15.67 3.38
CA PRO A 72 -4.35 -16.34 4.60
C PRO A 72 -2.83 -16.54 4.70
N THR A 73 -2.09 -16.37 3.60
CA THR A 73 -0.64 -16.43 3.56
C THR A 73 0.01 -15.21 4.22
N PHE A 74 -0.67 -14.04 4.19
CA PHE A 74 -0.16 -12.82 4.80
C PHE A 74 -0.49 -12.77 6.29
N THR A 75 0.54 -12.58 7.11
CA THR A 75 0.38 -12.29 8.54
C THR A 75 0.45 -10.79 8.78
N ARG A 76 0.02 -10.33 9.97
CA ARG A 76 0.20 -8.94 10.40
C ARG A 76 1.65 -8.46 10.23
N TRP A 77 2.62 -9.34 10.49
CA TRP A 77 4.05 -9.03 10.39
C TRP A 77 4.51 -8.90 8.94
N THR A 78 4.01 -9.77 8.06
CA THR A 78 4.31 -9.67 6.63
C THR A 78 3.79 -8.35 6.07
N ASN A 79 2.58 -7.94 6.43
CA ASN A 79 2.01 -6.66 6.01
C ASN A 79 2.78 -5.45 6.57
N LEU A 80 3.23 -5.50 7.83
CA LEU A 80 4.09 -4.47 8.40
C LEU A 80 5.45 -4.38 7.70
N LEU A 81 6.06 -5.51 7.33
CA LEU A 81 7.32 -5.52 6.58
C LEU A 81 7.16 -4.86 5.21
N VAL A 82 6.05 -5.13 4.51
CA VAL A 82 5.75 -4.48 3.23
C VAL A 82 5.56 -2.98 3.42
N LEU A 83 4.83 -2.55 4.47
CA LEU A 83 4.66 -1.14 4.81
C LEU A 83 5.98 -0.41 5.06
N LEU A 84 6.91 -1.05 5.78
CA LEU A 84 8.26 -0.49 6.02
C LEU A 84 9.07 -0.32 4.73
N GLY A 85 8.75 -1.10 3.68
CA GLY A 85 9.36 -0.97 2.36
C GLY A 85 8.99 0.32 1.63
N TYR A 86 7.79 0.88 1.86
CA TYR A 86 7.33 2.08 1.14
C TYR A 86 8.18 3.32 1.40
N PRO A 87 8.47 3.71 2.67
CA PRO A 87 9.37 4.83 2.94
C PRO A 87 10.73 4.64 2.27
N LEU A 88 11.32 3.45 2.35
CA LEU A 88 12.62 3.16 1.73
C LEU A 88 12.57 3.33 0.21
N LEU A 89 11.53 2.79 -0.43
CA LEU A 89 11.31 2.91 -1.87
C LEU A 89 11.16 4.38 -2.29
N PHE A 90 10.33 5.16 -1.59
CA PHE A 90 10.13 6.58 -1.94
C PHE A 90 11.38 7.43 -1.72
N HIS A 91 12.16 7.16 -0.67
CA HIS A 91 13.45 7.85 -0.48
C HIS A 91 14.46 7.47 -1.56
N LEU A 92 14.50 6.21 -1.98
CA LEU A 92 15.34 5.77 -3.08
C LEU A 92 14.93 6.46 -4.39
N LEU A 93 13.64 6.53 -4.69
CA LEU A 93 13.13 7.24 -5.87
C LEU A 93 13.46 8.74 -5.82
N ALA A 94 13.30 9.37 -4.66
CA ALA A 94 13.67 10.77 -4.47
C ALA A 94 15.18 11.00 -4.65
N LEU A 95 16.02 10.09 -4.14
CA LEU A 95 17.48 10.13 -4.33
C LEU A 95 17.85 10.00 -5.81
N VAL A 96 17.30 9.00 -6.50
CA VAL A 96 17.53 8.79 -7.93
C VAL A 96 17.05 9.98 -8.74
N SER A 97 15.82 10.45 -8.51
CA SER A 97 15.28 11.63 -9.20
C SER A 97 16.15 12.87 -8.97
N SER A 98 16.57 13.10 -7.73
CA SER A 98 17.45 14.22 -7.40
C SER A 98 18.78 14.10 -8.12
N PHE A 99 19.41 12.93 -8.07
CA PHE A 99 20.67 12.65 -8.75
C PHE A 99 20.59 12.84 -10.27
N LEU A 100 19.51 12.40 -10.90
CA LEU A 100 19.29 12.57 -12.35
C LEU A 100 19.12 14.05 -12.73
N GLN A 101 18.49 14.85 -11.88
CA GLN A 101 18.18 16.26 -12.15
C GLN A 101 19.29 17.23 -11.76
N THR A 102 20.11 16.90 -10.75
CA THR A 102 21.17 17.80 -10.25
C THR A 102 22.55 17.50 -10.82
N ARG A 103 22.71 16.41 -11.59
CA ARG A 103 23.98 16.11 -12.26
C ARG A 103 24.29 17.12 -13.38
N PRO A 104 25.56 17.54 -13.54
CA PRO A 104 25.98 18.37 -14.66
C PRO A 104 25.74 17.66 -16.00
N ALA A 105 25.24 18.38 -17.00
CA ALA A 105 24.99 17.84 -18.35
C ALA A 105 26.24 17.21 -19.01
N SER A 106 27.43 17.63 -18.60
CA SER A 106 28.72 17.09 -19.06
C SER A 106 28.94 15.62 -18.73
N ASP A 107 28.27 15.10 -17.68
CA ASP A 107 28.40 13.70 -17.26
C ASP A 107 27.49 12.75 -18.06
N TRP A 108 26.52 13.28 -18.81
CA TRP A 108 25.63 12.50 -19.68
C TRP A 108 26.15 12.34 -21.12
N ALA A 109 27.08 13.21 -21.52
CA ALA A 109 27.61 13.29 -22.89
C ALA A 109 28.94 12.52 -23.08
N ARG A 110 29.39 11.77 -22.08
CA ARG A 110 30.52 10.83 -22.14
C ARG A 110 30.00 9.40 -22.18
#